data_AF-A0A7X6U0M2-F1
#
_entry.id   AF-A0A7X6U0M2-F1
#
_cell.length_a   1.000
_cell.length_b   1.000
_cell.length_c   1.000
_cell.angle_alpha   90.00
_cell.angle_beta   90.00
_cell.angle_gamma   90.00
#
_symmetry.space_group_name_H-M   'P 1'
#
loop_
_entity.id
_entity.type
_entity.pdbx_description
1 polymer ?
#
loop_
_entity_poly.entity_id
_entity_poly.type
_entity_poly.pdbx_seq_one_letter_code
_entity_poly.pdbx_strand_id
1 'polypeptide(L)'
;MRDKFKRMIRAWVSFLNKQADAAMARAMVWSIRSGSRKEFKYRQCSISREQKKMIRDYWNHYTKKNRPLFQALYSCMHGVFDVRYLPDDLYLTRMLGYLNDRDYTVLTNKCLQPLLFNCRQPETVFMRIEGSFYNADYQLISREEAIRLFL
;
A
#
# COMPACT_ATOMS: atom_id res chain seq x y z
N MET A 1 7.89 0.64 40.35
CA MET A 1 7.01 1.68 39.72
C MET A 1 7.37 1.97 38.26
N ARG A 2 8.65 2.18 37.92
CA ARG A 2 9.11 2.58 36.58
C ARG A 2 8.71 1.62 35.44
N ASP A 3 8.74 0.31 35.66
CA ASP A 3 8.37 -0.68 34.63
C ASP A 3 6.86 -0.81 34.39
N LYS A 4 6.04 -0.60 35.42
CA LYS A 4 4.57 -0.51 35.27
C LYS A 4 4.21 0.68 34.38
N PHE A 5 4.87 1.83 34.59
CA PHE A 5 4.66 3.04 33.80
C PHE A 5 5.12 2.86 32.34
N LYS A 6 6.30 2.26 32.10
CA LYS A 6 6.77 1.93 30.74
C LYS A 6 5.82 1.01 29.98
N ARG A 7 5.27 -0.03 30.62
CA ARG A 7 4.27 -0.91 29.98
C ARG A 7 2.99 -0.15 29.64
N MET A 8 2.53 0.73 30.53
CA MET A 8 1.34 1.54 30.29
C MET A 8 1.51 2.47 29.10
N ILE A 9 2.66 3.15 28.99
CA ILE A 9 3.00 3.99 27.83
C ILE A 9 3.03 3.14 26.54
N ARG A 10 3.70 2.00 26.54
CA ARG A 10 3.75 1.11 25.35
C ARG A 10 2.37 0.66 24.91
N ALA A 11 1.50 0.28 25.86
CA ALA A 11 0.13 -0.11 25.57
C ALA A 11 -0.68 1.06 24.98
N TRP A 12 -0.49 2.27 25.51
CA TRP A 12 -1.17 3.48 25.05
C TRP A 12 -0.71 3.89 23.64
N VAL A 13 0.61 3.87 23.37
CA VAL A 13 1.17 4.10 22.03
C VAL A 13 0.66 3.05 21.03
N SER A 14 0.65 1.77 21.41
CA SER A 14 0.11 0.70 20.55
C SER A 14 -1.37 0.92 20.22
N PHE A 15 -2.17 1.36 21.19
CA PHE A 15 -3.58 1.69 20.99
C PHE A 15 -3.77 2.86 20.02
N LEU A 16 -3.00 3.95 20.20
CA LEU A 16 -3.04 5.10 19.30
C LEU A 16 -2.63 4.73 17.87
N ASN A 17 -1.56 3.94 17.71
CA ASN A 17 -1.13 3.44 16.41
C ASN A 17 -2.24 2.62 15.74
N LYS A 18 -2.88 1.69 16.46
CA LYS A 18 -4.01 0.92 15.92
C LYS A 18 -5.17 1.81 15.46
N GLN A 19 -5.47 2.90 16.18
CA GLN A 19 -6.51 3.83 15.76
C GLN A 19 -6.13 4.62 14.50
N ALA A 20 -4.91 5.15 14.47
CA ALA A 20 -4.37 5.87 13.31
C ALA A 20 -4.36 4.97 12.07
N ASP A 21 -3.93 3.71 12.23
CA ASP A 21 -3.92 2.71 11.18
C ASP A 21 -5.31 2.39 10.66
N ALA A 22 -6.27 2.22 11.56
CA ALA A 22 -7.65 1.98 11.18
C ALA A 22 -8.25 3.19 10.45
N ALA A 23 -7.88 4.41 10.84
CA ALA A 23 -8.30 5.64 10.15
C ALA A 23 -7.68 5.75 8.76
N MET A 24 -6.37 5.51 8.63
CA MET A 24 -5.68 5.48 7.33
C MET A 24 -6.22 4.39 6.41
N ALA A 25 -6.42 3.17 6.92
CA ALA A 25 -7.03 2.08 6.15
C ALA A 25 -8.43 2.47 5.65
N ARG A 26 -9.26 3.11 6.49
CA ARG A 26 -10.58 3.62 6.06
C ARG A 26 -10.46 4.69 4.96
N ALA A 27 -9.55 5.64 5.10
CA ALA A 27 -9.33 6.69 4.12
C ALA A 27 -8.84 6.10 2.77
N MET A 28 -7.91 5.14 2.83
CA MET A 28 -7.37 4.45 1.65
C MET A 28 -8.45 3.62 0.95
N VAL A 29 -9.23 2.86 1.71
CA VAL A 29 -10.41 2.14 1.18
C VAL A 29 -11.39 3.10 0.52
N TRP A 30 -11.67 4.25 1.13
CA TRP A 30 -12.56 5.25 0.54
C TRP A 30 -12.00 5.83 -0.76
N SER A 31 -10.71 6.18 -0.79
CA SER A 31 -10.04 6.72 -1.98
C SER A 31 -10.08 5.72 -3.14
N ILE A 32 -9.69 4.47 -2.90
CA ILE A 32 -9.70 3.40 -3.90
C ILE A 32 -11.12 3.17 -4.41
N ARG A 33 -12.12 3.10 -3.52
CA ARG A 33 -13.52 2.94 -3.92
C ARG A 33 -14.02 4.10 -4.78
N SER A 34 -13.67 5.33 -4.42
CA SER A 34 -14.03 6.52 -5.19
C SER A 34 -13.40 6.49 -6.58
N GLY A 35 -12.13 6.09 -6.67
CA GLY A 35 -11.44 5.85 -7.94
C GLY A 35 -12.09 4.75 -8.77
N SER A 36 -12.30 3.56 -8.20
CA SER A 36 -12.94 2.44 -8.88
C SER A 36 -14.35 2.77 -9.37
N ARG A 37 -15.13 3.56 -8.61
CA ARG A 37 -16.45 4.05 -9.06
C ARG A 37 -16.34 4.98 -10.27
N LYS A 38 -15.37 5.89 -10.27
CA LYS A 38 -15.13 6.81 -11.38
C LYS A 38 -14.75 6.04 -12.64
N GLU A 39 -13.81 5.12 -12.52
CA GLU A 39 -13.36 4.24 -13.61
C GLU A 39 -14.50 3.36 -14.15
N PHE A 40 -15.28 2.75 -13.26
CA PHE A 40 -16.42 1.90 -13.64
C PHE A 40 -17.45 2.68 -14.47
N LYS A 41 -17.74 3.93 -14.08
CA LYS A 41 -18.63 4.82 -14.84
C LYS A 41 -18.02 5.26 -16.17
N TYR A 42 -16.75 5.69 -16.16
CA TYR A 42 -16.05 6.15 -17.34
C TYR A 42 -16.00 5.06 -18.43
N ARG A 43 -15.75 3.81 -18.04
CA ARG A 43 -15.73 2.65 -18.92
C ARG A 43 -17.12 2.08 -19.27
N GLN A 44 -18.18 2.67 -18.74
CA GLN A 44 -19.56 2.21 -18.92
C GLN A 44 -19.75 0.72 -18.57
N CYS A 45 -19.03 0.26 -17.55
CA CYS A 45 -19.09 -1.12 -17.13
C CYS A 45 -20.49 -1.47 -16.61
N SER A 46 -20.90 -2.72 -16.81
CA SER A 46 -22.15 -3.26 -16.27
C SER A 46 -21.90 -4.61 -15.61
N ILE A 47 -22.80 -4.99 -14.69
CA ILE A 47 -22.74 -6.29 -14.02
C ILE A 47 -24.14 -6.77 -13.68
N SER A 48 -24.44 -8.02 -14.05
CA SER A 48 -25.75 -8.64 -13.88
C SER A 48 -26.06 -8.96 -12.40
N ARG A 49 -27.34 -9.22 -12.10
CA ARG A 49 -27.75 -9.65 -10.75
C ARG A 49 -27.14 -11.00 -10.37
N GLU A 50 -27.03 -11.92 -11.32
CA GLU A 50 -26.42 -13.24 -11.16
C GLU A 50 -24.94 -13.14 -10.85
N GLN A 51 -24.19 -12.34 -11.63
CA GLN A 51 -22.76 -12.09 -11.39
C GLN A 51 -22.52 -11.50 -10.00
N LYS A 52 -23.36 -10.53 -9.57
CA LYS A 52 -23.30 -9.98 -8.21
C LYS A 52 -23.55 -11.05 -7.14
N LYS A 53 -24.45 -12.01 -7.39
CA LYS A 53 -24.73 -13.12 -6.47
C LYS A 53 -23.52 -14.06 -6.40
N MET A 54 -22.96 -14.47 -7.54
CA MET A 54 -21.77 -15.32 -7.60
C MET A 54 -20.58 -14.72 -6.83
N ILE A 55 -20.32 -13.42 -6.99
CA ILE A 55 -19.25 -12.72 -6.26
C ILE A 55 -19.51 -12.74 -4.74
N ARG A 56 -20.75 -12.48 -4.31
CA ARG A 56 -21.08 -12.50 -2.88
C ARG A 56 -20.92 -13.90 -2.31
N ASP A 57 -21.46 -14.91 -2.98
CA ASP A 57 -21.41 -16.30 -2.53
C ASP A 57 -19.95 -16.77 -2.43
N TYR A 58 -19.10 -16.44 -3.41
CA TYR A 58 -17.69 -16.82 -3.43
C TYR A 58 -16.87 -16.17 -2.30
N TRP A 59 -17.17 -14.93 -1.88
CA TRP A 59 -16.37 -14.22 -0.87
C TRP A 59 -16.99 -14.19 0.53
N ASN A 60 -18.22 -14.68 0.70
CA ASN A 60 -18.97 -14.63 1.97
C ASN A 60 -18.20 -15.28 3.12
N HIS A 61 -17.49 -16.38 2.88
CA HIS A 61 -16.71 -17.04 3.91
C HIS A 61 -15.49 -16.25 4.40
N TYR A 62 -14.99 -15.31 3.59
CA TYR A 62 -13.88 -14.42 3.98
C TYR A 62 -14.36 -13.08 4.53
N THR A 63 -15.42 -12.51 3.96
CA THR A 63 -15.97 -11.22 4.39
C THR A 63 -17.44 -11.07 4.05
N LYS A 64 -18.23 -10.66 5.04
CA LYS A 64 -19.65 -10.30 4.86
C LYS A 64 -19.83 -8.91 4.22
N LYS A 65 -18.75 -8.13 4.06
CA LYS A 65 -18.78 -6.74 3.59
C LYS A 65 -18.36 -6.58 2.12
N ASN A 66 -18.11 -7.69 1.40
CA ASN A 66 -17.68 -7.63 0.01
C ASN A 66 -18.66 -6.83 -0.84
N ARG A 67 -18.14 -5.82 -1.54
CA ARG A 67 -18.89 -5.04 -2.51
C ARG A 67 -18.46 -5.47 -3.91
N PRO A 68 -19.35 -6.02 -4.76
CA PRO A 68 -19.00 -6.58 -6.07
C PRO A 68 -18.36 -5.61 -7.09
N LEU A 69 -18.22 -4.33 -6.75
CA LEU A 69 -17.80 -3.28 -7.68
C LEU A 69 -16.38 -3.51 -8.22
N PHE A 70 -15.47 -3.97 -7.35
CA PHE A 70 -14.08 -4.16 -7.75
C PHE A 70 -13.94 -5.30 -8.76
N GLN A 71 -14.57 -6.45 -8.48
CA GLN A 71 -14.60 -7.58 -9.41
C GLN A 71 -15.31 -7.23 -10.72
N ALA A 72 -16.39 -6.44 -10.63
CA ALA A 72 -17.09 -5.95 -11.81
C ALA A 72 -16.20 -5.05 -12.69
N LEU A 73 -15.45 -4.14 -12.07
CA LEU A 73 -14.51 -3.26 -12.78
C LEU A 73 -13.41 -4.07 -13.48
N TYR A 74 -12.77 -5.00 -12.77
CA TYR A 74 -11.71 -5.81 -13.36
C TYR A 74 -12.25 -6.74 -14.45
N SER A 75 -13.41 -7.34 -14.24
CA SER A 75 -14.05 -8.15 -15.29
C SER A 75 -14.32 -7.34 -16.55
N CYS A 76 -14.77 -6.09 -16.39
CA CYS A 76 -14.97 -5.16 -17.50
C CYS A 76 -13.65 -4.76 -18.19
N MET A 77 -12.59 -4.50 -17.42
CA MET A 77 -11.28 -4.14 -17.96
C MET A 77 -10.61 -5.29 -18.73
N HIS A 78 -10.77 -6.52 -18.25
CA HIS A 78 -10.15 -7.71 -18.85
C HIS A 78 -11.06 -8.41 -19.88
N GLY A 79 -12.33 -8.01 -19.99
CA GLY A 79 -13.31 -8.64 -20.86
C GLY A 79 -13.76 -10.04 -20.42
N VAL A 80 -13.30 -10.52 -19.26
CA VAL A 80 -13.60 -11.86 -18.73
C VAL A 80 -14.13 -11.73 -17.32
N PHE A 81 -15.30 -12.32 -17.06
CA PHE A 81 -15.87 -12.38 -15.73
C PHE A 81 -15.13 -13.40 -14.86
N ASP A 82 -14.59 -12.94 -13.73
CA ASP A 82 -13.94 -13.80 -12.75
C ASP A 82 -14.32 -13.39 -11.31
N VAL A 83 -14.90 -14.31 -10.55
CA VAL A 83 -15.28 -14.11 -9.15
C VAL A 83 -14.05 -14.00 -8.24
N ARG A 84 -12.89 -14.52 -8.66
CA ARG A 84 -11.67 -14.64 -7.86
C ARG A 84 -10.89 -13.33 -7.76
N TYR A 85 -11.29 -12.27 -8.45
CA TYR A 85 -10.71 -10.95 -8.25
C TYR A 85 -10.87 -10.52 -6.78
N LEU A 86 -9.74 -10.17 -6.17
CA LEU A 86 -9.63 -9.90 -4.74
C LEU A 86 -10.40 -8.61 -4.38
N PRO A 87 -11.31 -8.65 -3.39
CA PRO A 87 -11.96 -7.44 -2.88
C PRO A 87 -10.93 -6.41 -2.37
N ASP A 88 -11.12 -5.15 -2.74
CA ASP A 88 -10.28 -4.02 -2.34
C ASP A 88 -10.23 -3.86 -0.81
N ASP A 89 -11.36 -4.07 -0.14
CA ASP A 89 -11.45 -4.01 1.31
C ASP A 89 -10.67 -5.12 2.00
N LEU A 90 -10.75 -6.36 1.50
CA LEU A 90 -10.02 -7.49 2.05
C LEU A 90 -8.51 -7.30 1.87
N TYR A 91 -8.08 -6.84 0.69
CA TYR A 91 -6.68 -6.52 0.44
C TYR A 91 -6.17 -5.49 1.45
N LEU A 92 -6.82 -4.34 1.56
CA LEU A 92 -6.33 -3.21 2.36
C LEU A 92 -6.44 -3.45 3.88
N THR A 93 -7.52 -4.09 4.33
CA THR A 93 -7.79 -4.22 5.77
C THR A 93 -7.19 -5.47 6.40
N ARG A 94 -6.86 -6.50 5.60
CA ARG A 94 -6.32 -7.77 6.10
C ARG A 94 -4.97 -8.10 5.50
N MET A 95 -4.85 -8.13 4.18
CA MET A 95 -3.65 -8.64 3.51
C MET A 95 -2.50 -7.65 3.57
N LEU A 96 -2.74 -6.37 3.32
CA LEU A 96 -1.69 -5.35 3.24
C LEU A 96 -0.90 -5.30 4.55
N GLY A 97 -1.56 -5.20 5.70
CA GLY A 97 -0.88 -5.16 6.99
C GLY A 97 -0.27 -6.49 7.44
N TYR A 98 -0.77 -7.63 6.93
CA TYR A 98 -0.20 -8.94 7.22
C TYR A 98 1.07 -9.22 6.39
N LEU A 99 1.04 -8.86 5.10
CA LEU A 99 2.14 -9.08 4.17
C LEU A 99 3.23 -8.00 4.26
N ASN A 100 2.90 -6.83 4.80
CA ASN A 100 3.84 -5.74 5.00
C ASN A 100 4.00 -5.49 6.48
N ASP A 101 5.03 -6.11 7.06
CA ASP A 101 5.47 -5.77 8.39
C ASP A 101 6.09 -4.37 8.34
N ARG A 102 5.42 -3.44 9.01
CA ARG A 102 5.77 -2.03 9.01
C ARG A 102 7.02 -1.72 9.81
N ASP A 103 7.47 -2.63 10.68
CA ASP A 103 8.76 -2.49 11.35
C ASP A 103 9.92 -2.52 10.35
N TYR A 104 9.70 -3.13 9.17
CA TYR A 104 10.66 -3.17 8.07
C TYR A 104 10.44 -2.09 7.01
N THR A 105 9.58 -1.10 7.23
CA THR A 105 9.34 -0.02 6.25
C THR A 105 10.64 0.70 5.88
N VAL A 106 11.57 0.83 6.82
CA VAL A 106 12.90 1.42 6.57
C VAL A 106 13.69 0.69 5.48
N LEU A 107 13.51 -0.63 5.34
CA LEU A 107 14.18 -1.45 4.33
C LEU A 107 13.68 -1.17 2.90
N THR A 108 12.50 -0.55 2.77
CA THR A 108 11.93 -0.19 1.46
C THR A 108 12.63 1.02 0.84
N ASN A 109 13.31 1.84 1.65
CA ASN A 109 14.04 3.00 1.15
C ASN A 109 15.37 2.55 0.54
N LYS A 110 15.42 2.53 -0.79
CA LYS A 110 16.63 2.19 -1.55
C LYS A 110 17.82 3.08 -1.20
N CYS A 111 17.57 4.34 -0.85
CA CYS A 111 18.60 5.30 -0.46
C CYS A 111 19.12 5.07 0.97
N LEU A 112 18.68 4.04 1.69
CA LEU A 112 19.26 3.66 2.98
C LEU A 112 19.99 2.31 2.92
N GLN A 113 19.87 1.58 1.80
CA GLN A 113 20.46 0.24 1.67
C GLN A 113 21.98 0.21 1.92
N PRO A 114 22.79 1.18 1.45
CA PRO A 114 24.22 1.21 1.74
C PRO A 114 24.55 1.33 3.24
N LEU A 115 23.66 1.91 4.04
CA LEU A 115 23.84 2.04 5.50
C LEU A 115 23.36 0.81 6.26
N LEU A 116 22.42 0.06 5.69
CA LEU A 116 21.71 -1.03 6.37
C LEU A 116 22.33 -2.41 6.13
N PHE A 117 23.04 -2.59 5.01
CA PHE A 117 23.51 -3.91 4.59
C PHE A 117 25.01 -3.92 4.32
N ASN A 118 25.72 -4.87 4.94
CA ASN A 118 27.12 -5.17 4.64
C ASN A 118 27.22 -6.33 3.63
N CYS A 119 26.77 -6.08 2.40
CA CYS A 119 26.93 -7.02 1.28
C CYS A 119 27.24 -6.25 0.00
N ARG A 120 27.58 -6.96 -1.10
CA ARG A 120 27.83 -6.30 -2.38
C ARG A 120 26.59 -5.54 -2.84
N GLN A 121 26.71 -4.22 -2.97
CA GLN A 121 25.69 -3.31 -3.47
C GLN A 121 26.05 -2.82 -4.88
N PRO A 122 25.06 -2.42 -5.70
CA PRO A 122 25.32 -1.67 -6.92
C PRO A 122 26.08 -0.36 -6.62
N GLU A 123 26.89 0.10 -7.58
CA GLU A 123 27.52 1.42 -7.48
C GLU A 123 26.47 2.53 -7.49
N THR A 124 26.61 3.49 -6.57
CA THR A 124 25.67 4.60 -6.44
C THR A 124 26.13 5.78 -7.29
N VAL A 125 25.39 6.07 -8.36
CA VAL A 125 25.64 7.25 -9.22
C VAL A 125 25.25 8.53 -8.49
N PHE A 126 24.00 8.61 -8.01
CA PHE A 126 23.50 9.61 -7.06
C PHE A 126 22.21 9.11 -6.42
N MET A 127 21.79 9.73 -5.31
CA MET A 127 20.51 9.49 -4.64
C MET A 127 19.61 10.70 -4.76
N ARG A 128 18.29 10.48 -4.89
CA ARG A 128 17.27 11.53 -4.80
C ARG A 128 16.42 11.30 -3.56
N ILE A 129 16.57 12.16 -2.56
CA ILE A 129 15.88 12.06 -1.27
C ILE A 129 15.10 13.35 -1.05
N GLU A 130 13.77 13.23 -0.94
CA GLU A 130 12.83 14.35 -0.70
C GLU A 130 12.98 15.54 -1.67
N GLY A 131 13.45 15.29 -2.90
CA GLY A 131 13.63 16.31 -3.92
C GLY A 131 15.05 16.89 -4.01
N SER A 132 15.92 16.60 -3.05
CA SER A 132 17.36 16.93 -3.08
C SER A 132 18.19 15.77 -3.64
N PHE A 133 19.39 16.10 -4.13
CA PHE A 133 20.33 15.15 -4.71
C PHE A 133 21.53 14.95 -3.80
N TYR A 134 22.01 13.72 -3.71
CA TYR A 134 23.15 13.35 -2.87
C TYR A 134 24.10 12.42 -3.62
N ASN A 135 25.40 12.48 -3.34
CA ASN A 135 26.36 11.48 -3.82
C ASN A 135 26.31 10.20 -2.97
N ALA A 136 27.16 9.21 -3.27
CA ALA A 136 27.23 7.93 -2.56
C ALA A 136 27.54 8.07 -1.05
N ASP A 137 28.22 9.14 -0.66
CA ASP A 137 28.60 9.46 0.72
C ASP A 137 27.53 10.30 1.46
N TYR A 138 26.32 10.41 0.90
CA TYR A 138 25.21 11.22 1.44
C TYR A 138 25.54 12.72 1.55
N GLN A 139 26.47 13.22 0.74
CA GLN A 139 26.76 14.65 0.65
C GLN A 139 25.84 15.27 -0.40
N LEU A 140 25.29 16.46 -0.10
CA LEU A 140 24.40 17.19 -0.99
C LEU A 140 25.15 17.59 -2.27
N ILE A 141 24.55 17.32 -3.43
CA ILE A 141 25.04 17.74 -4.75
C ILE A 141 23.99 18.62 -5.45
N SER A 142 24.43 19.45 -6.39
CA SER A 142 23.50 20.25 -7.19
C SER A 142 22.75 19.38 -8.21
N ARG A 143 21.64 19.90 -8.73
CA ARG A 143 20.89 19.24 -9.80
C ARG A 143 21.74 19.11 -11.06
N GLU A 144 22.53 20.14 -11.38
CA GLU A 144 23.43 20.17 -12.53
C GLU A 144 24.51 19.10 -12.39
N GLU A 145 25.03 18.89 -11.19
CA GLU A 145 25.97 17.81 -10.90
C GLU A 145 25.33 16.43 -11.04
N ALA A 146 24.13 16.23 -10.50
CA ALA A 146 23.39 14.98 -10.67
C ALA A 146 23.13 14.65 -12.15
N ILE A 147 22.83 15.67 -12.98
CA ILE A 147 22.67 15.50 -14.43
C ILE A 147 23.99 15.07 -15.08
N ARG A 148 25.12 15.69 -14.71
CA ARG A 148 26.44 15.31 -15.23
C ARG A 148 26.83 13.88 -14.86
N LEU A 149 26.45 13.40 -13.68
CA LEU A 149 26.71 12.01 -13.26
C LEU A 149 25.81 11.00 -13.99
N PHE A 150 24.65 11.42 -14.47
CA PHE A 150 23.69 10.55 -15.16
C PHE A 150 23.98 10.34 -16.64
N LEU A 151 24.58 11.34 -17.30
CA LEU A 151 24.88 11.36 -18.74
C LEU A 151 26.26 10.77 -19.03
#